data_AF-A0A512D1A3-F1
#
_entry.id   AF-A0A512D1A3-F1
#
_cell.length_a   1.000
_cell.length_b   1.000
_cell.length_c   1.000
_cell.angle_alpha   90.00
_cell.angle_beta   90.00
_cell.angle_gamma   90.00
#
_symmetry.space_group_name_H-M   'P 1'
#
loop_
_entity.id
_entity.type
_entity.pdbx_description
1 polymer ?
#
loop_
_entity_poly.entity_id
_entity_poly.type
_entity_poly.pdbx_seq_one_letter_code
_entity_poly.pdbx_strand_id
1 'polypeptide(L)'
;MGRYGPLVTVTRLDTAPPELEWQLPLSGELYRLMPGSDRPDYSLLVLDRPLHFYPHEGFDLHRIEPGQVVEDRKGRTMVRVHALLLCARFVGQQLHPGMTDLAVNLAYVIDNSLARDAEVDFGKIEFAATGFLDEGRPAGHMVPIASDASDASAPGSAGPEHVEPARVDHEEQAASDPAPTAEGAAEPVATSRHTPSDVLDELTRTLRQGIEQQRGAPVQRMTAAITLDPDLRLTGLSGNADGQAPVPTAETFGRMAEVLGRLAGAGASGRIAAVTLRADGGSVGHEVTRTHD
;
A
#
# COMPACT_ATOMS: atom_id res chain seq x y z
N MET A 1 0.12 -6.17 31.38
CA MET A 1 -0.69 -5.28 30.52
C MET A 1 0.22 -4.72 29.45
N GLY A 2 0.03 -5.09 28.19
CA GLY A 2 0.79 -4.52 27.08
C GLY A 2 0.46 -3.04 26.95
N ARG A 3 1.45 -2.19 26.71
CA ARG A 3 1.21 -0.78 26.40
C ARG A 3 0.55 -0.74 25.02
N TYR A 4 -0.65 -0.20 24.94
CA TYR A 4 -1.28 0.10 23.67
C TYR A 4 -0.40 1.08 22.89
N GLY A 5 -0.27 0.85 21.58
CA GLY A 5 0.53 1.65 20.65
C GLY A 5 -0.20 2.91 20.19
N PRO A 6 0.27 3.56 19.11
CA PRO A 6 -0.32 4.81 18.65
C PRO A 6 -1.77 4.63 18.19
N LEU A 7 -2.55 5.68 18.38
CA LEU A 7 -3.90 5.81 17.84
C LEU A 7 -3.80 6.00 16.33
N VAL A 8 -4.62 5.28 15.59
CA VAL A 8 -4.70 5.39 14.14
C VAL A 8 -6.15 5.45 13.70
N THR A 9 -6.38 6.03 12.53
CA THR A 9 -7.72 6.19 11.97
C THR A 9 -7.76 5.84 10.50
N VAL A 10 -8.67 4.94 10.13
CA VAL A 10 -9.01 4.67 8.73
C VAL A 10 -10.05 5.72 8.31
N THR A 11 -9.66 6.62 7.42
CA THR A 11 -10.48 7.76 6.98
C THR A 11 -11.15 7.50 5.64
N ARG A 12 -10.56 6.64 4.81
CA ARG A 12 -11.01 6.36 3.44
C ARG A 12 -10.74 4.92 3.05
N LEU A 13 -11.64 4.35 2.26
CA LEU A 13 -11.52 3.03 1.65
C LEU A 13 -11.41 3.18 0.13
N ASP A 14 -10.66 2.29 -0.49
CA ASP A 14 -10.46 2.22 -1.95
C ASP A 14 -11.33 1.10 -2.54
N THR A 15 -11.34 -0.07 -1.89
CA THR A 15 -12.23 -1.18 -2.21
C THR A 15 -12.77 -1.76 -0.92
N ALA A 16 -14.09 -1.73 -0.73
CA ALA A 16 -14.74 -2.24 0.47
C ALA A 16 -16.19 -2.67 0.19
N PRO A 17 -16.75 -3.59 1.01
CA PRO A 17 -18.19 -3.80 1.07
C PRO A 17 -18.91 -2.49 1.48
N PRO A 18 -20.08 -2.18 0.89
CA PRO A 18 -20.81 -0.93 1.16
C PRO A 18 -21.09 -0.68 2.65
N GLU A 19 -21.33 -1.74 3.42
CA GLU A 19 -21.58 -1.67 4.85
C GLU A 19 -20.38 -1.19 5.67
N LEU A 20 -19.16 -1.40 5.19
CA LEU A 20 -17.94 -0.94 5.87
C LEU A 20 -17.73 0.56 5.67
N GLU A 21 -18.04 1.07 4.48
CA GLU A 21 -17.95 2.51 4.17
C GLU A 21 -18.83 3.36 5.09
N TRP A 22 -20.03 2.87 5.45
CA TRP A 22 -20.95 3.57 6.35
C TRP A 22 -20.48 3.64 7.80
N GLN A 23 -19.42 2.90 8.15
CA GLN A 23 -18.89 2.83 9.50
C GLN A 23 -17.64 3.69 9.68
N LEU A 24 -17.14 4.32 8.61
CA LEU A 24 -16.04 5.28 8.68
C LEU A 24 -16.43 6.54 9.49
N PRO A 25 -15.47 7.19 10.16
CA PRO A 25 -14.08 6.78 10.31
C PRO A 25 -13.92 5.62 11.32
N LEU A 26 -12.92 4.75 11.10
CA LEU A 26 -12.56 3.68 12.03
C LEU A 26 -11.38 4.13 12.86
N SER A 27 -11.57 4.35 14.15
CA SER A 27 -10.48 4.68 15.07
C SER A 27 -10.16 3.51 15.97
N GLY A 28 -8.88 3.35 16.29
CA GLY A 28 -8.42 2.33 17.21
C GLY A 28 -6.95 2.52 17.60
N GLU A 29 -6.48 1.62 18.46
CA GLU A 29 -5.11 1.59 18.95
C GLU A 29 -4.35 0.41 18.34
N LEU A 30 -3.16 0.67 17.81
CA LEU A 30 -2.27 -0.41 17.36
C LEU A 30 -1.80 -1.20 18.57
N TYR A 31 -2.23 -2.44 18.68
CA TYR A 31 -1.98 -3.27 19.86
C TYR A 31 -0.65 -4.01 19.76
N ARG A 32 -0.38 -4.63 18.61
CA ARG A 32 0.77 -5.54 18.46
C ARG A 32 1.15 -5.73 16.99
N LEU A 33 2.45 -5.78 16.72
CA LEU A 33 3.02 -6.29 15.47
C LEU A 33 3.09 -7.82 15.54
N MET A 34 2.59 -8.48 14.51
CA MET A 34 2.56 -9.94 14.37
C MET A 34 3.17 -10.36 13.04
N PRO A 35 4.15 -11.29 13.03
CA PRO A 35 4.60 -11.89 11.78
C PRO A 35 3.52 -12.82 11.22
N GLY A 36 3.28 -12.74 9.91
CA GLY A 36 2.52 -13.73 9.15
C GLY A 36 3.44 -14.60 8.30
N SER A 37 2.90 -15.68 7.73
CA SER A 37 3.67 -16.61 6.89
C SER A 37 4.19 -16.00 5.58
N ASP A 38 3.57 -14.91 5.12
CA ASP A 38 3.88 -14.20 3.88
C ASP A 38 4.65 -12.89 4.12
N ARG A 39 4.41 -12.20 5.25
CA ARG A 39 5.10 -10.96 5.61
C ARG A 39 5.23 -10.75 7.14
N PRO A 40 6.29 -10.09 7.61
CA PRO A 40 6.59 -10.00 9.05
C PRO A 40 5.89 -8.84 9.79
N ASP A 41 5.13 -7.99 9.08
CA ASP A 41 4.74 -6.65 9.53
C ASP A 41 3.22 -6.43 9.61
N TYR A 42 2.44 -7.46 9.94
CA TYR A 42 1.03 -7.24 10.27
C TYR A 42 0.89 -6.53 11.60
N SER A 43 -0.07 -5.62 11.69
CA SER A 43 -0.44 -4.98 12.95
C SER A 43 -1.87 -5.29 13.30
N LEU A 44 -2.09 -5.66 14.56
CA LEU A 44 -3.41 -5.78 15.14
C LEU A 44 -3.88 -4.41 15.62
N LEU A 45 -5.00 -3.94 15.08
CA LEU A 45 -5.67 -2.71 15.46
C LEU A 45 -6.89 -3.04 16.32
N VAL A 46 -6.90 -2.63 17.58
CA VAL A 46 -8.07 -2.76 18.45
C VAL A 46 -8.95 -1.54 18.27
N LEU A 47 -10.21 -1.76 17.91
CA LEU A 47 -11.14 -0.68 17.55
C LEU A 47 -11.74 -0.04 18.80
N ASP A 48 -11.92 1.28 18.76
CA ASP A 48 -12.61 2.04 19.81
C ASP A 48 -14.08 1.62 19.93
N ARG A 49 -14.70 1.28 18.79
CA ARG A 49 -16.08 0.80 18.68
C ARG A 49 -16.11 -0.46 17.83
N PRO A 50 -16.89 -1.49 18.22
CA PRO A 50 -17.02 -2.69 17.42
C PRO A 50 -17.61 -2.37 16.04
N LEU A 51 -17.07 -2.99 15.00
CA LEU A 51 -17.60 -2.94 13.65
C LEU A 51 -18.66 -4.01 13.44
N HIS A 52 -19.62 -3.69 12.59
CA HIS A 52 -20.63 -4.61 12.11
C HIS A 52 -20.17 -5.23 10.80
N PHE A 53 -19.86 -6.53 10.85
CA PHE A 53 -19.60 -7.34 9.67
C PHE A 53 -20.87 -8.14 9.34
N TYR A 54 -21.29 -8.13 8.08
CA TYR A 54 -22.40 -8.94 7.58
C TYR A 54 -21.82 -10.05 6.69
N PRO A 55 -21.69 -11.27 7.20
CA PRO A 55 -21.15 -12.37 6.43
C PRO A 55 -21.96 -12.63 5.15
N HIS A 56 -21.27 -12.93 4.06
CA HIS A 56 -21.91 -13.33 2.81
C HIS A 56 -22.52 -14.73 2.93
N GLU A 57 -23.40 -15.08 1.99
CA GLU A 57 -24.01 -16.41 1.95
C GLU A 57 -22.93 -17.50 1.78
N GLY A 58 -22.96 -18.51 2.65
CA GLY A 58 -21.96 -19.59 2.65
C GLY A 58 -20.73 -19.33 3.52
N PHE A 59 -20.63 -18.16 4.18
CA PHE A 59 -19.58 -17.92 5.17
C PHE A 59 -19.69 -18.90 6.35
N ASP A 60 -18.57 -19.52 6.73
CA ASP A 60 -18.52 -20.47 7.85
C ASP A 60 -18.57 -19.74 9.21
N LEU A 61 -19.77 -19.65 9.78
CA LEU A 61 -20.00 -19.05 11.09
C LEU A 61 -19.34 -19.82 12.24
N HIS A 62 -18.92 -21.08 12.06
CA HIS A 62 -18.21 -21.83 13.10
C HIS A 62 -16.80 -21.30 13.38
N ARG A 63 -16.25 -20.50 12.48
CA ARG A 63 -14.99 -19.77 12.67
C ARG A 63 -15.12 -18.62 13.66
N ILE A 64 -16.35 -18.19 13.96
CA ILE A 64 -16.62 -17.01 14.78
C ILE A 64 -16.86 -17.41 16.24
N GLU A 65 -16.32 -16.63 17.16
CA GLU A 65 -16.64 -16.79 18.57
C GLU A 65 -18.15 -16.57 18.79
N PRO A 66 -18.88 -17.48 19.46
CA PRO A 66 -20.34 -17.39 19.60
C PRO A 66 -20.86 -16.07 20.19
N GLY A 67 -20.05 -15.41 21.03
CA GLY A 67 -20.40 -14.10 21.62
C GLY A 67 -20.33 -12.91 20.65
N GLN A 68 -19.71 -13.07 19.48
CA GLN A 68 -19.62 -12.04 18.46
C GLN A 68 -20.79 -12.08 17.48
N VAL A 69 -21.45 -13.23 17.34
CA VAL A 69 -22.60 -13.40 16.47
C VAL A 69 -23.83 -12.81 17.14
N VAL A 70 -24.46 -11.86 16.46
CA VAL A 70 -25.64 -11.13 16.92
C VAL A 70 -26.62 -10.99 15.76
N GLU A 71 -27.89 -10.72 16.06
CA GLU A 71 -28.87 -10.35 15.05
C GLU A 71 -29.05 -8.83 15.03
N ASP A 72 -29.18 -8.26 13.83
CA ASP A 72 -29.59 -6.87 13.66
C ASP A 72 -31.09 -6.69 13.95
N ARG A 73 -31.58 -5.45 13.90
CA ARG A 73 -33.01 -5.15 14.14
C ARG A 73 -33.97 -5.79 13.13
N LYS A 74 -33.46 -6.28 12.00
CA LYS A 74 -34.22 -6.95 10.94
C LYS A 74 -34.07 -8.48 11.00
N GLY A 75 -33.41 -9.01 12.04
CA GLY A 75 -33.15 -10.44 12.20
C GLY A 75 -32.05 -10.98 11.28
N ARG A 76 -31.23 -10.12 10.68
CA ARG A 76 -30.09 -10.56 9.86
C ARG A 76 -28.89 -10.86 10.76
N THR A 77 -28.22 -11.97 10.48
CA THR A 77 -26.97 -12.33 11.17
C THR A 77 -25.90 -11.28 10.91
N MET A 78 -25.27 -10.83 11.99
CA MET A 78 -24.24 -9.81 12.02
C MET A 78 -23.16 -10.24 13.02
N VAL A 79 -21.93 -9.84 12.77
CA VAL A 79 -20.77 -10.16 13.61
C VAL A 79 -20.19 -8.87 14.15
N ARG A 80 -19.97 -8.81 15.46
CA ARG A 80 -19.26 -7.71 16.12
C ARG A 80 -17.76 -7.95 16.08
N VAL A 81 -17.09 -7.18 15.25
CA VAL A 81 -15.64 -7.23 15.07
C VAL A 81 -15.00 -6.18 15.97
N HIS A 82 -14.15 -6.61 16.91
CA HIS A 82 -13.49 -5.73 17.87
C HIS A 82 -12.07 -5.32 17.45
N ALA A 83 -11.49 -6.03 16.49
CA ALA A 83 -10.16 -5.77 16.00
C ALA A 83 -10.07 -5.96 14.49
N LEU A 84 -9.17 -5.22 13.85
CA LEU A 84 -8.75 -5.42 12.47
C LEU A 84 -7.30 -5.88 12.44
N LEU A 85 -6.97 -6.73 11.48
CA LEU A 85 -5.59 -6.96 11.08
C LEU A 85 -5.27 -6.04 9.90
N LEU A 86 -4.16 -5.33 9.97
CA LEU A 86 -3.73 -4.43 8.89
C LEU A 86 -2.27 -4.62 8.53
N CYS A 87 -1.93 -4.30 7.28
CA CYS A 87 -0.55 -4.23 6.81
C CYS A 87 -0.43 -3.21 5.67
N ALA A 88 0.75 -2.61 5.52
CA ALA A 88 0.98 -1.64 4.43
C ALA A 88 0.83 -2.33 3.07
N ARG A 89 0.08 -1.74 2.15
CA ARG A 89 -0.21 -2.35 0.84
C ARG A 89 1.04 -2.55 0.00
N PHE A 90 2.00 -1.62 0.09
CA PHE A 90 3.22 -1.65 -0.70
C PHE A 90 4.41 -2.12 0.13
N VAL A 91 5.24 -2.96 -0.49
CA VAL A 91 6.47 -3.49 0.13
C VAL A 91 7.40 -2.34 0.48
N GLY A 92 7.96 -2.36 1.69
CA GLY A 92 8.88 -1.32 2.19
C GLY A 92 8.19 -0.13 2.84
N GLN A 93 6.86 0.00 2.74
CA GLN A 93 6.11 0.93 3.58
C GLN A 93 5.84 0.29 4.94
N GLN A 94 5.95 1.10 5.99
CA GLN A 94 5.70 0.69 7.37
C GLN A 94 4.93 1.78 8.10
N LEU A 95 4.22 1.38 9.16
CA LEU A 95 3.59 2.30 10.08
C LEU A 95 4.70 3.10 10.79
N HIS A 96 4.62 4.43 10.73
CA HIS A 96 5.58 5.30 11.40
C HIS A 96 4.87 6.52 12.01
N PRO A 97 5.47 7.17 13.02
CA PRO A 97 4.91 8.40 13.58
C PRO A 97 4.74 9.50 12.51
N GLY A 98 3.65 10.24 12.60
CA GLY A 98 3.25 11.31 11.69
C GLY A 98 2.75 10.85 10.33
N MET A 99 2.51 9.55 10.12
CA MET A 99 2.03 9.05 8.83
C MET A 99 0.61 9.56 8.54
N THR A 100 0.37 9.87 7.26
CA THR A 100 -0.92 10.25 6.71
C THR A 100 -1.11 9.54 5.38
N ASP A 101 -2.34 9.15 5.05
CA ASP A 101 -2.72 8.45 3.83
C ASP A 101 -1.88 7.19 3.55
N LEU A 102 -1.51 6.43 4.59
CA LEU A 102 -0.81 5.16 4.39
C LEU A 102 -1.78 4.14 3.78
N ALA A 103 -1.47 3.67 2.57
CA ALA A 103 -2.25 2.62 1.92
C ALA A 103 -2.10 1.29 2.68
N VAL A 104 -3.22 0.71 3.12
CA VAL A 104 -3.27 -0.53 3.91
C VAL A 104 -4.26 -1.54 3.36
N ASN A 105 -3.96 -2.82 3.57
CA ASN A 105 -4.93 -3.90 3.49
C ASN A 105 -5.55 -4.09 4.87
N LEU A 106 -6.86 -4.35 4.92
CA LEU A 106 -7.66 -4.50 6.14
C LEU A 106 -8.35 -5.85 6.13
N ALA A 107 -8.30 -6.56 7.25
CA ALA A 107 -9.04 -7.79 7.46
C ALA A 107 -9.77 -7.76 8.81
N TYR A 108 -11.00 -8.26 8.85
CA TYR A 108 -11.74 -8.48 10.09
C TYR A 108 -11.09 -9.58 10.90
N VAL A 109 -10.89 -9.37 12.20
CA VAL A 109 -10.56 -10.46 13.12
C VAL A 109 -11.85 -11.13 13.57
N ILE A 110 -12.06 -12.35 13.09
CA ILE A 110 -13.29 -13.13 13.34
C ILE A 110 -13.12 -14.13 14.49
N ASP A 111 -11.88 -14.42 14.89
CA ASP A 111 -11.55 -15.17 16.12
C ASP A 111 -10.55 -14.35 16.95
N ASN A 112 -11.03 -13.88 18.11
CA ASN A 112 -10.26 -13.03 19.03
C ASN A 112 -9.05 -13.73 19.67
N SER A 113 -8.95 -15.07 19.57
CA SER A 113 -7.78 -15.81 20.05
C SER A 113 -6.50 -15.40 19.30
N LEU A 114 -6.62 -14.88 18.07
CA LEU A 114 -5.51 -14.36 17.26
C LEU A 114 -4.61 -13.38 18.04
N ALA A 115 -5.17 -12.55 18.93
CA ALA A 115 -4.39 -11.59 19.72
C ALA A 115 -3.32 -12.25 20.61
N ARG A 116 -3.49 -13.54 20.93
CA ARG A 116 -2.56 -14.33 21.76
C ARG A 116 -1.58 -15.18 20.95
N ASP A 117 -1.79 -15.30 19.64
CA ASP A 117 -0.95 -16.13 18.80
C ASP A 117 0.45 -15.52 18.62
N ALA A 118 1.42 -16.37 18.29
CA ALA A 118 2.78 -15.93 17.99
C ALA A 118 2.87 -15.31 16.59
N GLU A 119 2.10 -15.85 15.65
CA GLU A 119 2.05 -15.49 14.24
C GLU A 119 0.59 -15.28 13.80
N VAL A 120 0.40 -14.63 12.65
CA VAL A 120 -0.93 -14.46 12.06
C VAL A 120 -1.45 -15.80 11.54
N ASP A 121 -2.58 -16.24 12.08
CA ASP A 121 -3.38 -17.32 11.51
C ASP A 121 -4.44 -16.73 10.56
N PHE A 122 -4.25 -16.93 9.25
CA PHE A 122 -5.19 -16.46 8.23
C PHE A 122 -6.57 -17.12 8.31
N GLY A 123 -6.70 -18.26 8.99
CA GLY A 123 -7.98 -18.89 9.28
C GLY A 123 -8.85 -18.09 10.26
N LYS A 124 -8.23 -17.19 11.05
CA LYS A 124 -8.90 -16.36 12.08
C LYS A 124 -9.27 -14.96 11.61
N ILE A 125 -9.04 -14.66 10.33
CA ILE A 125 -9.38 -13.38 9.73
C ILE A 125 -10.23 -13.56 8.47
N GLU A 126 -10.87 -12.48 8.05
CA GLU A 126 -11.56 -12.38 6.77
C GLU A 126 -11.15 -11.08 6.08
N PHE A 127 -10.72 -11.14 4.83
CA PHE A 127 -10.34 -9.93 4.10
C PHE A 127 -11.54 -8.97 4.01
N ALA A 128 -11.31 -7.71 4.38
CA ALA A 128 -12.36 -6.72 4.48
C ALA A 128 -12.26 -5.68 3.37
N ALA A 129 -11.10 -5.05 3.21
CA ALA A 129 -10.95 -3.89 2.34
C ALA A 129 -9.50 -3.51 2.07
N THR A 130 -9.32 -2.59 1.11
CA THR A 130 -8.14 -1.74 0.99
C THR A 130 -8.52 -0.31 1.36
N GLY A 131 -7.61 0.44 2.01
CA GLY A 131 -7.91 1.79 2.45
C GLY A 131 -6.68 2.60 2.81
N PHE A 132 -6.91 3.73 3.47
CA PHE A 132 -5.91 4.72 3.86
C PHE A 132 -5.98 4.96 5.37
N LEU A 133 -4.81 4.98 6.00
CA LEU A 133 -4.62 5.06 7.44
C LEU A 133 -3.79 6.29 7.80
N ASP A 134 -4.30 7.06 8.77
CA ASP A 134 -3.59 8.19 9.38
C ASP A 134 -3.18 7.83 10.81
N GLU A 135 -2.03 8.31 11.27
CA GLU A 135 -1.74 8.35 12.71
C GLU A 135 -2.46 9.53 13.37
N GLY A 136 -3.05 9.27 14.53
CA GLY A 136 -3.72 10.26 15.35
C GLY A 136 -5.22 10.02 15.45
N ARG A 137 -5.84 10.84 16.31
CA ARG A 137 -7.30 10.90 16.45
C ARG A 137 -7.83 11.85 15.37
N PRO A 138 -8.95 11.55 14.70
CA PRO A 138 -9.57 12.52 13.80
C PRO A 138 -9.87 13.77 14.63
N ALA A 139 -9.60 14.95 14.07
CA ALA A 139 -9.74 16.24 14.76
C ALA A 139 -11.20 16.63 15.10
N GLY A 140 -12.15 15.69 15.13
CA GLY A 140 -13.58 15.95 15.24
C GLY A 140 -14.32 14.94 16.11
N HIS A 141 -14.13 15.00 17.42
CA HIS A 141 -15.17 14.75 18.44
C HIS A 141 -14.64 15.10 19.83
N MET A 142 -14.28 16.36 20.04
CA MET A 142 -14.42 16.93 21.38
C MET A 142 -15.92 17.15 21.59
N VAL A 143 -16.58 16.25 22.33
CA VAL A 143 -17.78 16.65 23.06
C VAL A 143 -17.28 17.68 24.08
N PRO A 144 -17.73 18.95 24.06
CA PRO A 144 -17.39 19.87 25.12
C PRO A 144 -18.01 19.30 26.39
N ILE A 145 -17.16 18.79 27.28
CA ILE A 145 -17.56 18.64 28.67
C ILE A 145 -17.82 20.07 29.12
N ALA A 146 -19.09 20.38 29.36
CA ALA A 146 -19.51 21.63 29.98
C ALA A 146 -18.91 21.65 31.39
N SER A 147 -17.68 22.14 31.48
CA SER A 147 -17.08 22.54 32.75
C SER A 147 -17.67 23.88 33.10
N ASP A 148 -18.54 23.85 34.10
CA ASP A 148 -19.06 25.01 34.80
C ASP A 148 -17.92 25.96 35.22
N ALA A 149 -18.25 27.23 35.16
CA ALA A 149 -17.38 28.38 35.35
C ALA A 149 -16.62 28.38 36.69
N SER A 150 -15.40 28.94 36.68
CA SER A 150 -14.97 29.98 37.64
C SER A 150 -13.64 30.62 37.24
N ASP A 151 -13.77 31.89 36.84
CA ASP A 151 -12.92 33.05 37.09
C ASP A 151 -11.46 33.18 36.60
N ALA A 152 -11.34 34.12 35.64
CA ALA A 152 -10.53 35.35 35.71
C ALA A 152 -9.01 35.26 35.97
N SER A 153 -8.24 35.59 34.93
CA SER A 153 -7.51 36.88 34.86
C SER A 153 -6.68 37.00 33.56
N ALA A 154 -6.86 38.12 32.86
CA ALA A 154 -5.91 38.69 31.89
C ALA A 154 -5.24 39.92 32.56
N PRO A 155 -4.39 40.76 31.90
CA PRO A 155 -3.77 40.67 30.57
C PRO A 155 -2.26 41.05 30.56
N GLY A 156 -1.64 41.04 29.37
CA GLY A 156 -0.60 42.02 29.03
C GLY A 156 0.66 41.49 28.37
N SER A 157 0.86 41.77 27.08
CA SER A 157 1.89 42.71 26.60
C SER A 157 2.12 42.60 25.09
N ALA A 158 2.39 43.76 24.52
CA ALA A 158 2.38 44.09 23.09
C ALA A 158 3.78 44.07 22.46
N GLY A 159 3.84 43.65 21.18
CA GLY A 159 4.75 44.09 20.10
C GLY A 159 6.28 44.07 20.30
N PRO A 160 7.09 44.41 19.26
CA PRO A 160 6.73 44.79 17.90
C PRO A 160 7.56 44.12 16.75
N GLU A 161 7.05 44.34 15.52
CA GLU A 161 7.72 44.74 14.27
C GLU A 161 8.96 44.04 13.67
N HIS A 162 8.82 43.82 12.34
CA HIS A 162 9.79 43.88 11.23
C HIS A 162 11.01 42.93 11.27
N VAL A 163 11.43 42.31 10.16
CA VAL A 163 12.07 42.95 9.00
C VAL A 163 12.01 42.00 7.78
N GLU A 164 11.52 42.53 6.67
CA GLU A 164 11.75 42.07 5.30
C GLU A 164 13.15 42.57 4.86
N PRO A 165 13.95 41.81 4.09
CA PRO A 165 14.24 42.37 2.77
C PRO A 165 14.58 41.35 1.64
N ALA A 166 14.49 41.91 0.44
CA ALA A 166 15.39 41.76 -0.71
C ALA A 166 15.10 40.67 -1.74
N ARG A 167 14.42 41.14 -2.80
CA ARG A 167 14.65 40.82 -4.21
C ARG A 167 16.13 40.59 -4.54
N VAL A 168 16.38 39.58 -5.36
CA VAL A 168 17.55 39.54 -6.25
C VAL A 168 17.04 39.23 -7.64
N ASP A 169 17.09 40.25 -8.49
CA ASP A 169 17.03 40.15 -9.94
C ASP A 169 18.28 39.39 -10.42
N HIS A 170 18.11 38.47 -11.37
CA HIS A 170 19.23 37.91 -12.13
C HIS A 170 18.99 38.12 -13.62
N GLU A 171 19.99 38.78 -14.20
CA GLU A 171 20.13 39.24 -15.56
C GLU A 171 20.12 38.10 -16.58
N GLU A 172 19.28 38.30 -17.59
CA GLU A 172 19.64 38.32 -19.01
C GLU A 172 21.06 37.84 -19.35
N GLN A 173 21.14 36.64 -19.94
CA GLN A 173 22.32 36.23 -20.70
C GLN A 173 21.89 35.74 -22.09
N ALA A 174 22.09 36.66 -23.05
CA ALA A 174 22.08 36.41 -24.47
C ALA A 174 23.24 35.49 -24.86
N ALA A 175 22.96 34.46 -25.64
CA ALA A 175 23.95 33.72 -26.42
C ALA A 175 23.26 33.11 -27.64
N SER A 176 23.34 33.84 -28.77
CA SER A 176 24.04 33.44 -30.00
C SER A 176 23.43 32.28 -30.79
N ASP A 177 22.76 32.67 -31.88
CA ASP A 177 22.58 31.90 -33.11
C ASP A 177 23.92 31.36 -33.64
N PRO A 178 23.94 30.11 -34.13
CA PRO A 178 24.65 29.83 -35.37
C PRO A 178 23.75 29.17 -36.42
N ALA A 179 24.04 29.58 -37.65
CA ALA A 179 23.42 29.24 -38.93
C ALA A 179 23.45 27.73 -39.29
N PRO A 180 22.68 27.31 -40.32
CA PRO A 180 22.30 25.92 -40.54
C PRO A 180 23.42 25.12 -41.22
N THR A 181 23.68 23.91 -40.72
CA THR A 181 24.63 22.98 -41.32
C THR A 181 23.89 21.80 -41.98
N ALA A 182 24.02 21.77 -43.30
CA ALA A 182 24.04 20.62 -44.22
C ALA A 182 23.18 19.38 -43.93
N GLU A 183 22.27 19.13 -44.88
CA GLU A 183 21.63 17.85 -45.17
C GLU A 183 22.64 16.69 -45.19
N GLY A 184 22.59 15.87 -44.15
CA GLY A 184 23.21 14.54 -44.08
C GLY A 184 22.11 13.48 -44.19
N ALA A 185 22.28 12.56 -45.14
CA ALA A 185 21.35 11.50 -45.48
C ALA A 185 20.83 10.73 -44.25
N ALA A 186 19.51 10.72 -44.07
CA ALA A 186 18.84 9.89 -43.08
C ALA A 186 18.99 8.41 -43.45
N GLU A 187 19.87 7.71 -42.74
CA GLU A 187 19.80 6.25 -42.68
C GLU A 187 18.49 5.85 -41.98
N PRO A 188 17.77 4.83 -42.47
CA PRO A 188 16.55 4.36 -41.84
C PRO A 188 16.89 3.78 -40.47
N VAL A 189 16.58 4.53 -39.41
CA VAL A 189 16.61 4.04 -38.03
C VAL A 189 15.62 2.88 -37.97
N ALA A 190 16.16 1.65 -37.99
CA ALA A 190 15.40 0.43 -37.82
C ALA A 190 14.74 0.47 -36.44
N THR A 191 13.48 0.88 -36.41
CA THR A 191 12.62 0.82 -35.23
C THR A 191 12.44 -0.65 -34.90
N SER A 192 13.34 -1.15 -34.06
CA SER A 192 13.34 -2.53 -33.58
C SER A 192 12.05 -2.74 -32.81
N ARG A 193 11.08 -3.43 -33.42
CA ARG A 193 9.82 -3.77 -32.77
C ARG A 193 10.12 -4.79 -31.70
N HIS A 194 10.19 -4.36 -30.44
CA HIS A 194 10.32 -5.26 -29.31
C HIS A 194 9.10 -6.16 -29.22
N THR A 195 9.32 -7.48 -29.12
CA THR A 195 8.23 -8.41 -28.84
C THR A 195 7.82 -8.31 -27.38
N PRO A 196 6.58 -8.68 -26.99
CA PRO A 196 6.17 -8.73 -25.59
C PRO A 196 7.11 -9.57 -24.71
N SER A 197 7.67 -10.65 -25.27
CA SER A 197 8.66 -11.50 -24.60
C SER A 197 9.93 -10.74 -24.24
N ASP A 198 10.45 -9.91 -25.16
CA ASP A 198 11.66 -9.11 -24.92
C ASP A 198 11.45 -8.11 -23.79
N VAL A 199 10.24 -7.52 -23.72
CA VAL A 199 9.87 -6.56 -22.67
C VAL A 199 9.74 -7.24 -21.31
N LEU A 200 9.22 -8.48 -21.24
CA LEU A 200 9.13 -9.24 -19.99
C LEU A 200 10.50 -9.75 -19.51
N ASP A 201 11.40 -10.09 -20.43
CA ASP A 201 12.79 -10.41 -20.09
C ASP A 201 13.53 -9.17 -19.57
N GLU A 202 13.28 -8.00 -20.17
CA GLU A 202 13.78 -6.72 -19.67
C GLU A 202 13.23 -6.41 -18.27
N LEU A 203 11.94 -6.62 -18.04
CA LEU A 203 11.31 -6.46 -16.72
C LEU A 203 11.99 -7.34 -15.66
N THR A 204 12.29 -8.60 -16.01
CA THR A 204 13.00 -9.55 -15.14
C THR A 204 14.40 -9.05 -14.78
N ARG A 205 15.15 -8.55 -15.77
CA ARG A 205 16.50 -7.98 -15.54
C ARG A 205 16.44 -6.72 -14.68
N THR A 206 15.50 -5.82 -14.96
CA THR A 206 15.30 -4.59 -14.20
C THR A 206 14.98 -4.86 -12.73
N LEU A 207 14.05 -5.78 -12.45
CA LEU A 207 13.71 -6.15 -11.08
C LEU A 207 14.93 -6.75 -10.35
N ARG A 208 15.62 -7.69 -10.99
CA ARG A 208 16.83 -8.30 -10.41
C ARG A 208 17.90 -7.26 -10.08
N GLN A 209 18.23 -6.38 -11.03
CA GLN A 209 19.24 -5.33 -10.82
C GLN A 209 18.87 -4.41 -9.66
N GLY A 210 17.59 -4.07 -9.52
CA GLY A 210 17.12 -3.27 -8.39
C GLY A 210 17.28 -3.96 -7.03
N ILE A 211 17.01 -5.26 -6.97
CA ILE A 211 17.23 -6.08 -5.76
C ILE A 211 18.73 -6.17 -5.45
N GLU A 212 19.57 -6.37 -6.46
CA GLU A 212 21.03 -6.42 -6.31
C GLU A 212 21.59 -5.08 -5.77
N GLN A 213 21.11 -3.95 -6.31
CA GLN A 213 21.46 -2.61 -5.84
C GLN A 213 21.04 -2.40 -4.37
N GLN A 214 19.82 -2.79 -4.02
CA GLN A 214 19.32 -2.65 -2.65
C GLN A 214 20.11 -3.50 -1.65
N ARG A 215 20.50 -4.72 -2.05
CA ARG A 215 21.22 -5.66 -1.19
C ARG A 215 22.73 -5.41 -1.14
N GLY A 216 23.29 -4.76 -2.16
CA GLY A 216 24.74 -4.66 -2.35
C GLY A 216 25.40 -6.00 -2.69
N ALA A 217 24.64 -6.98 -3.19
CA ALA A 217 25.11 -8.32 -3.50
C ALA A 217 24.38 -8.88 -4.74
N PRO A 218 25.04 -9.73 -5.56
CA PRO A 218 24.42 -10.33 -6.74
C PRO A 218 23.32 -11.32 -6.35
N VAL A 219 22.25 -11.37 -7.15
CA VAL A 219 21.16 -12.33 -6.98
C VAL A 219 21.42 -13.54 -7.86
N GLN A 220 21.50 -14.73 -7.27
CA GLN A 220 21.71 -15.97 -8.03
C GLN A 220 20.38 -16.55 -8.52
N ARG A 221 19.37 -16.60 -7.64
CA ARG A 221 18.05 -17.15 -7.93
C ARG A 221 16.96 -16.19 -7.50
N MET A 222 16.04 -15.92 -8.42
CA MET A 222 14.87 -15.10 -8.18
C MET A 222 13.64 -15.76 -8.78
N THR A 223 12.55 -15.79 -8.03
CA THR A 223 11.20 -16.04 -8.53
C THR A 223 10.30 -14.95 -7.96
N ALA A 224 9.68 -14.15 -8.82
CA ALA A 224 8.80 -13.07 -8.41
C ALA A 224 7.46 -13.18 -9.13
N ALA A 225 6.36 -13.05 -8.40
CA ALA A 225 5.02 -12.92 -8.95
C ALA A 225 4.62 -11.44 -8.91
N ILE A 226 4.27 -10.92 -10.08
CA ILE A 226 3.81 -9.56 -10.31
C ILE A 226 2.32 -9.61 -10.63
N THR A 227 1.53 -8.85 -9.88
CA THR A 227 0.10 -8.64 -10.16
C THR A 227 -0.08 -7.29 -10.84
N LEU A 228 -0.87 -7.27 -11.91
CA LEU A 228 -1.13 -6.09 -12.72
C LEU A 228 -2.63 -5.77 -12.73
N ASP A 229 -2.96 -4.48 -12.83
CA ASP A 229 -4.32 -4.04 -13.14
C ASP A 229 -4.59 -4.06 -14.66
N PRO A 230 -5.82 -3.75 -15.12
CA PRO A 230 -6.15 -3.70 -16.55
C PRO A 230 -5.33 -2.69 -17.37
N ASP A 231 -4.74 -1.68 -16.73
CA ASP A 231 -3.87 -0.69 -17.37
C ASP A 231 -2.38 -1.12 -17.31
N LEU A 232 -2.12 -2.38 -16.93
CA LEU A 232 -0.79 -2.96 -16.70
C LEU A 232 0.05 -2.22 -15.64
N ARG A 233 -0.60 -1.58 -14.67
CA ARG A 233 0.09 -0.99 -13.51
C ARG A 233 0.37 -2.06 -12.47
N LEU A 234 1.55 -1.99 -11.88
CA LEU A 234 1.96 -2.91 -10.83
C LEU A 234 1.15 -2.68 -9.55
N THR A 235 0.32 -3.67 -9.18
CA THR A 235 -0.50 -3.61 -7.96
C THR A 235 0.01 -4.51 -6.85
N GLY A 236 0.86 -5.49 -7.19
CA GLY A 236 1.47 -6.39 -6.22
C GLY A 236 2.79 -6.97 -6.71
N LEU A 237 3.73 -7.15 -5.79
CA LEU A 237 4.99 -7.83 -6.01
C LEU A 237 5.25 -8.76 -4.83
N SER A 238 5.43 -10.04 -5.11
CA SER A 238 5.77 -11.05 -4.11
C SER A 238 6.81 -12.02 -4.67
N GLY A 239 7.46 -12.80 -3.82
CA GLY A 239 8.34 -13.87 -4.27
C GLY A 239 9.55 -14.08 -3.37
N ASN A 240 10.61 -14.61 -3.97
CA ASN A 240 11.85 -14.96 -3.30
C ASN A 240 13.04 -14.63 -4.20
N ALA A 241 14.03 -13.95 -3.66
CA ALA A 241 15.37 -13.82 -4.22
C ALA A 241 16.38 -14.33 -3.19
N ASP A 242 17.07 -15.43 -3.49
CA ASP A 242 18.06 -16.10 -2.63
C ASP A 242 17.64 -16.30 -1.16
N GLY A 243 16.41 -16.76 -0.93
CA GLY A 243 15.87 -17.02 0.40
C GLY A 243 15.26 -15.81 1.11
N GLN A 244 15.18 -14.65 0.45
CA GLN A 244 14.72 -13.39 1.02
C GLN A 244 13.68 -12.73 0.12
N ALA A 245 12.79 -11.91 0.68
CA ALA A 245 11.79 -11.19 -0.11
C ALA A 245 12.46 -10.29 -1.18
N PRO A 246 11.94 -10.27 -2.43
CA PRO A 246 12.41 -9.40 -3.48
C PRO A 246 11.85 -8.00 -3.23
N VAL A 247 12.53 -7.23 -2.39
CA VAL A 247 12.23 -5.81 -2.19
C VAL A 247 13.12 -5.03 -3.17
N PRO A 248 12.54 -4.28 -4.14
CA PRO A 248 13.27 -3.38 -4.98
C PRO A 248 13.21 -1.93 -4.47
N THR A 249 14.13 -1.09 -4.94
CA THR A 249 14.15 0.35 -4.63
C THR A 249 13.03 1.11 -5.34
N ALA A 250 12.69 2.31 -4.86
CA ALA A 250 11.71 3.20 -5.51
C ALA A 250 12.09 3.54 -6.97
N GLU A 251 13.38 3.75 -7.23
CA GLU A 251 13.90 3.97 -8.59
C GLU A 251 13.66 2.75 -9.50
N THR A 252 13.83 1.54 -8.95
CA THR A 252 13.55 0.30 -9.69
C THR A 252 12.08 0.17 -10.02
N PHE A 253 11.18 0.53 -9.10
CA PHE A 253 9.74 0.58 -9.39
C PHE A 253 9.43 1.55 -10.54
N GLY A 254 10.06 2.72 -10.58
CA GLY A 254 9.94 3.66 -11.70
C GLY A 254 10.33 3.03 -13.03
N ARG A 255 11.51 2.40 -13.09
CA ARG A 255 11.97 1.69 -14.30
C ARG A 255 11.04 0.54 -14.70
N MET A 256 10.52 -0.23 -13.75
CA MET A 256 9.56 -1.30 -14.04
C MET A 256 8.27 -0.75 -14.64
N ALA A 257 7.77 0.38 -14.15
CA ALA A 257 6.58 1.04 -14.70
C ALA A 257 6.78 1.49 -16.15
N GLU A 258 7.96 2.02 -16.50
CA GLU A 258 8.31 2.37 -17.88
C GLU A 258 8.33 1.14 -18.81
N VAL A 259 8.90 0.02 -18.34
CA VAL A 259 8.94 -1.25 -19.08
C VAL A 259 7.52 -1.78 -19.31
N LEU A 260 6.67 -1.75 -18.28
CA LEU A 260 5.25 -2.16 -18.37
C LEU A 260 4.45 -1.23 -19.31
N GLY A 261 4.75 0.07 -19.33
CA GLY A 261 4.14 1.01 -20.28
C GLY A 261 4.45 0.65 -21.74
N ARG A 262 5.67 0.19 -22.04
CA ARG A 262 6.02 -0.34 -23.37
C ARG A 262 5.29 -1.64 -23.69
N LEU A 263 5.10 -2.50 -22.69
CA LEU A 263 4.30 -3.73 -22.86
C LEU A 263 2.85 -3.40 -23.25
N ALA A 264 2.25 -2.37 -22.64
CA ALA A 264 0.94 -1.87 -23.01
C ALA A 264 0.91 -1.36 -24.47
N GLY A 265 1.91 -0.57 -24.87
CA GLY A 265 2.04 -0.06 -26.24
C GLY A 265 2.22 -1.15 -27.30
N ALA A 266 2.76 -2.31 -26.93
CA ALA A 266 2.94 -3.46 -27.82
C ALA A 266 1.66 -4.28 -28.07
N GLY A 267 0.51 -3.83 -27.55
CA GLY A 267 -0.79 -4.50 -27.75
C GLY A 267 -1.02 -5.70 -26.83
N ALA A 268 -0.25 -5.81 -25.73
CA ALA A 268 -0.42 -6.87 -24.73
C ALA A 268 -1.44 -6.53 -23.64
N SER A 269 -2.04 -5.32 -23.67
CA SER A 269 -2.87 -4.73 -22.60
C SER A 269 -4.16 -5.50 -22.29
N GLY A 270 -4.62 -6.38 -23.17
CA GLY A 270 -5.96 -6.95 -23.03
C GLY A 270 -6.13 -8.09 -22.04
N ARG A 271 -5.06 -8.72 -21.51
CA ARG A 271 -5.21 -10.07 -20.91
C ARG A 271 -4.23 -10.45 -19.81
N ILE A 272 -3.31 -9.60 -19.37
CA ILE A 272 -2.28 -10.02 -18.40
C ILE A 272 -2.74 -9.63 -16.99
N ALA A 273 -3.16 -10.60 -16.19
CA ALA A 273 -3.47 -10.38 -14.76
C ALA A 273 -2.22 -10.53 -13.88
N ALA A 274 -1.37 -11.49 -14.21
CA ALA A 274 -0.16 -11.74 -13.45
C ALA A 274 0.99 -12.21 -14.34
N VAL A 275 2.21 -11.92 -13.92
CA VAL A 275 3.42 -12.43 -14.55
C VAL A 275 4.32 -13.02 -13.48
N THR A 276 4.74 -14.27 -13.69
CA THR A 276 5.79 -14.89 -12.88
C THR A 276 7.13 -14.69 -13.59
N LEU A 277 8.04 -13.97 -12.97
CA LEU A 277 9.40 -13.74 -13.44
C LEU A 277 10.36 -14.70 -12.74
N ARG A 278 11.29 -15.28 -13.49
CA ARG A 278 12.33 -16.18 -12.97
C ARG A 278 13.70 -15.74 -13.48
N ALA A 279 14.68 -15.71 -12.59
CA ALA A 279 16.08 -15.57 -12.95
C ALA A 279 16.90 -16.64 -12.23
N ASP A 280 17.77 -17.33 -12.97
CA ASP A 280 18.73 -18.29 -12.42
C ASP A 280 20.09 -18.07 -13.11
N GLY A 281 21.08 -17.62 -12.34
CA GLY A 281 22.40 -17.28 -12.86
C GLY A 281 22.31 -16.16 -13.89
N GLY A 282 22.66 -16.42 -15.15
CA GLY A 282 22.53 -15.45 -16.26
C GLY A 282 21.22 -15.58 -17.06
N SER A 283 20.41 -16.60 -16.78
CA SER A 283 19.18 -16.89 -17.51
C SER A 283 18.00 -16.14 -16.91
N VAL A 284 17.08 -15.69 -17.78
CA VAL A 284 15.81 -15.10 -17.41
C VAL A 284 14.70 -15.86 -18.11
N GLY A 285 13.53 -15.94 -17.47
CA GLY A 285 12.33 -16.52 -18.05
C GLY A 285 11.09 -15.93 -17.39
N HIS A 286 9.96 -16.03 -18.08
CA HIS A 286 8.70 -15.50 -17.60
C HIS A 286 7.54 -16.41 -17.98
N GLU A 287 6.49 -16.37 -17.15
CA GLU A 287 5.23 -17.09 -17.37
C GLU A 287 4.09 -16.09 -17.17
N VAL A 288 3.16 -16.03 -18.13
CA VAL A 288 2.08 -15.05 -18.15
C VAL A 288 0.77 -15.75 -17.81
N THR A 289 0.12 -15.29 -16.74
CA THR A 289 -1.23 -15.71 -16.35
C THR A 289 -2.24 -14.75 -16.95
N ARG A 290 -3.16 -15.29 -17.75
CA ARG A 290 -4.20 -14.50 -18.39
C ARG A 290 -5.52 -14.59 -17.63
N THR A 291 -6.31 -13.51 -17.65
CA THR A 291 -7.70 -13.57 -17.20
C THR A 291 -8.50 -14.50 -18.12
N HIS A 292 -9.30 -15.39 -17.52
CA HIS A 292 -10.32 -16.14 -18.25
C HIS A 292 -11.56 -15.25 -18.39
N ASP A 293 -12.06 -15.10 -19.61
CA ASP A 293 -13.38 -14.51 -19.89
C ASP A 293 -14.51 -15.44 -19.44
#